data_AF-A0AAD6U201-F1
#
_entry.id   AF-A0AAD6U201-F1
#
_cell.length_a   1.000
_cell.length_b   1.000
_cell.length_c   1.000
_cell.angle_alpha   90.00
_cell.angle_beta   90.00
_cell.angle_gamma   90.00
#
_symmetry.space_group_name_H-M   'P 1'
#
loop_
_entity.id
_entity.type
_entity.pdbx_description
1 polymer ?
#
loop_
_entity_poly.entity_id
_entity_poly.type
_entity_poly.pdbx_seq_one_letter_code
_entity_poly.pdbx_strand_id
1 'polypeptide(L)'
;MARTLSVFLAFFIASAAVAAPVENRYSQLGSLQCNIDRFKIVTGLVETGSAVKKIDTTNPDTATAVAAAQAGLSSVGDAIKNIALALVTGKAAPGDARTAVSQGLNDTRSALEGINDPTVTDSVAAAQTLLQNAIDDGNAVIADCK
;
A
#
# COMPACT_ATOMS: atom_id res chain seq x y z
N MET A 1 20.87 -6.10 -16.56
CA MET A 1 21.54 -5.37 -15.47
C MET A 1 20.55 -5.26 -14.31
N ALA A 2 20.58 -6.21 -13.36
CA ALA A 2 19.66 -6.24 -12.23
C ALA A 2 20.22 -5.34 -11.12
N ARG A 3 19.55 -4.21 -10.88
CA ARG A 3 19.89 -3.29 -9.79
C ARG A 3 19.39 -3.85 -8.47
N THR A 4 20.29 -3.87 -7.51
CA THR A 4 20.18 -4.27 -6.10
C THR A 4 18.92 -3.74 -5.43
N LEU A 5 18.07 -4.66 -4.97
CA LEU A 5 16.97 -4.39 -4.05
C LEU A 5 17.54 -4.28 -2.63
N SER A 6 17.86 -3.07 -2.18
CA SER A 6 18.28 -2.82 -0.79
C SER A 6 17.10 -3.04 0.16
N VAL A 7 17.18 -4.12 0.93
CA VAL A 7 16.40 -4.35 2.13
C VAL A 7 16.89 -3.38 3.20
N PHE A 8 16.04 -2.42 3.60
CA PHE A 8 16.23 -1.68 4.85
C PHE A 8 15.20 -2.15 5.85
N LEU A 9 15.56 -3.25 6.53
CA LEU A 9 14.98 -3.73 7.77
C LEU A 9 15.88 -3.26 8.91
N ALA A 10 15.38 -2.38 9.79
CA ALA A 10 15.86 -2.03 11.14
C ALA A 10 15.35 -0.60 11.48
N PHE A 11 14.98 -0.18 12.69
CA PHE A 11 15.01 -0.72 14.04
C PHE A 11 14.21 0.31 14.87
N PHE A 12 13.35 -0.10 15.81
CA PHE A 12 12.85 0.81 16.85
C PHE A 12 13.46 0.41 18.19
N ILE A 13 14.46 1.16 18.65
CA ILE A 13 14.89 1.18 20.05
C ILE A 13 14.92 2.64 20.52
N ALA A 14 14.31 2.87 21.67
CA ALA A 14 14.04 4.15 22.32
C ALA A 14 15.28 4.85 22.91
N SER A 15 15.21 6.18 23.07
CA SER A 15 15.95 6.98 24.07
C SER A 15 15.30 8.37 24.23
N ALA A 16 15.49 9.00 25.39
CA ALA A 16 14.55 9.89 26.06
C ALA A 16 14.80 11.42 25.95
N ALA A 17 13.74 12.16 26.33
CA ALA A 17 13.69 13.46 27.01
C ALA A 17 14.10 14.76 26.26
N VAL A 18 13.09 15.58 25.90
CA VAL A 18 12.93 16.99 26.35
C VAL A 18 11.42 17.29 26.40
N ALA A 19 10.96 17.85 27.53
CA ALA A 19 9.58 18.19 27.82
C ALA A 19 9.06 19.38 26.97
N ALA A 20 8.26 19.08 25.95
CA ALA A 20 7.26 19.98 25.39
C ALA A 20 5.87 19.41 25.76
N PRO A 21 4.77 20.18 25.86
CA PRO A 21 3.47 19.62 26.20
C PRO A 21 3.13 18.49 25.21
N VAL A 22 3.16 17.25 25.73
CA VAL A 22 3.05 15.99 25.00
C VAL A 22 1.58 15.66 24.80
N GLU A 23 0.79 16.61 24.32
CA GLU A 23 -0.54 16.27 23.81
C GLU A 23 -0.39 15.99 22.32
N ASN A 24 -0.59 14.72 21.93
CA ASN A 24 -0.74 14.24 20.54
C ASN A 24 0.49 14.01 19.64
N ARG A 25 1.71 13.81 20.17
CA ARG A 25 2.78 13.20 19.34
C ARG A 25 2.83 11.67 19.39
N TYR A 26 2.21 11.06 20.41
CA TYR A 26 2.15 9.60 20.57
C TYR A 26 0.88 8.94 20.01
N SER A 27 -0.21 9.70 19.80
CA SER A 27 -1.47 9.14 19.25
C SER A 27 -1.31 8.65 17.82
N GLN A 28 -0.53 9.33 16.98
CA GLN A 28 -0.35 8.90 15.59
C GLN A 28 0.56 7.69 15.39
N LEU A 29 1.33 7.28 16.41
CA LEU A 29 2.03 5.99 16.40
C LEU A 29 1.09 4.82 16.77
N GLY A 30 -0.13 5.13 17.20
CA GLY A 30 -1.25 4.19 17.33
C GLY A 30 -1.06 3.11 18.40
N SER A 31 -2.16 2.42 18.69
CA SER A 31 -2.14 1.18 19.47
C SER A 31 -1.29 0.11 18.76
N LEU A 32 -0.93 -0.97 19.46
CA LEU A 32 -0.32 -2.14 18.82
C LEU A 32 -1.16 -2.64 17.62
N GLN A 33 -2.49 -2.59 17.75
CA GLN A 33 -3.43 -2.94 16.69
C GLN A 33 -3.28 -2.05 15.46
N CYS A 34 -3.21 -0.73 15.65
CA CYS A 34 -2.93 0.21 14.55
C CYS A 34 -1.64 -0.13 13.79
N ASN A 35 -0.57 -0.49 14.50
CA ASN A 35 0.70 -0.86 13.86
C ASN A 35 0.61 -2.21 13.14
N ILE A 36 -0.18 -3.15 13.66
CA ILE A 36 -0.49 -4.41 12.97
C ILE A 36 -1.25 -4.14 11.67
N ASP A 37 -2.28 -3.30 11.68
CA ASP A 37 -3.08 -3.06 10.47
C ASP A 37 -2.29 -2.24 9.43
N ARG A 38 -1.42 -1.33 9.87
CA ARG A 38 -0.43 -0.66 9.00
C ARG A 38 0.53 -1.65 8.36
N PHE A 39 0.92 -2.69 9.08
CA PHE A 39 1.76 -3.74 8.52
C PHE A 39 0.98 -4.60 7.51
N LYS A 40 -0.25 -4.99 7.83
CA LYS A 40 -1.11 -5.80 6.95
C LYS A 40 -1.37 -5.14 5.61
N ILE A 41 -1.68 -3.84 5.57
CA ILE A 41 -1.86 -3.14 4.29
C ILE A 41 -0.58 -3.18 3.45
N VAL A 42 0.60 -2.98 4.05
CA VAL A 42 1.87 -3.04 3.31
C VAL A 42 2.12 -4.46 2.77
N THR A 43 1.87 -5.50 3.56
CA THR A 43 1.99 -6.88 3.10
C THR A 43 0.97 -7.21 2.01
N GLY A 44 -0.30 -6.81 2.18
CA GLY A 44 -1.36 -7.04 1.20
C GLY A 44 -1.09 -6.34 -0.14
N LEU A 45 -0.51 -5.14 -0.12
CA LEU A 45 -0.07 -4.44 -1.34
C LEU A 45 1.07 -5.17 -2.07
N VAL A 46 2.03 -5.72 -1.32
CA VAL A 46 3.12 -6.51 -1.90
C VAL A 46 2.61 -7.82 -2.50
N GLU A 47 1.69 -8.49 -1.81
CA GLU A 47 1.03 -9.71 -2.30
C GLU A 47 0.20 -9.42 -3.54
N THR A 48 -0.58 -8.33 -3.54
CA THR A 48 -1.34 -7.85 -4.70
C THR A 48 -0.40 -7.60 -5.88
N GLY A 49 0.67 -6.83 -5.69
CA GLY A 49 1.64 -6.56 -6.76
C GLY A 49 2.33 -7.82 -7.27
N SER A 50 2.55 -8.81 -6.41
CA SER A 50 3.10 -10.11 -6.80
C SER A 50 2.09 -10.94 -7.61
N ALA A 51 0.81 -10.90 -7.26
CA ALA A 51 -0.26 -11.56 -8.01
C ALA A 51 -0.47 -10.90 -9.38
N VAL A 52 -0.50 -9.57 -9.45
CA VAL A 52 -0.59 -8.82 -10.72
C VAL A 52 0.56 -9.19 -11.67
N LYS A 53 1.78 -9.36 -11.16
CA LYS A 53 2.95 -9.79 -11.96
C LYS A 53 2.87 -11.22 -12.49
N LYS A 54 2.02 -12.07 -11.92
CA LYS A 54 1.84 -13.47 -12.34
C LYS A 54 0.78 -13.64 -13.43
N ILE A 55 -0.02 -12.60 -13.70
CA ILE A 55 -0.99 -12.61 -14.79
C ILE A 55 -0.24 -12.76 -16.11
N ASP A 56 -0.65 -13.70 -16.95
CA ASP A 56 -0.05 -13.91 -18.27
C ASP A 56 -0.31 -12.68 -19.16
N THR A 57 0.75 -12.09 -19.68
CA THR A 57 0.72 -10.90 -20.54
C THR A 57 0.95 -11.22 -22.01
N THR A 58 0.73 -12.46 -22.44
CA THR A 58 0.82 -12.87 -23.86
C THR A 58 -0.19 -12.11 -24.72
N ASN A 59 -1.38 -11.85 -24.19
CA ASN A 59 -2.36 -10.95 -24.79
C ASN A 59 -1.95 -9.48 -24.58
N PRO A 60 -1.81 -8.67 -25.65
CA PRO A 60 -1.44 -7.26 -25.54
C PRO A 60 -2.38 -6.40 -24.68
N ASP A 61 -3.70 -6.66 -24.75
CA ASP A 61 -4.67 -5.89 -23.98
C ASP A 61 -4.53 -6.20 -22.48
N THR A 62 -4.33 -7.48 -22.14
CA THR A 62 -3.99 -7.92 -20.78
C THR A 62 -2.68 -7.30 -20.32
N ALA A 63 -1.65 -7.25 -21.16
CA ALA A 63 -0.37 -6.63 -20.83
C ALA A 63 -0.52 -5.12 -20.51
N THR A 64 -1.32 -4.38 -21.29
CA THR A 64 -1.62 -2.97 -21.03
C THR A 64 -2.35 -2.78 -19.71
N ALA A 65 -3.35 -3.60 -19.42
CA ALA A 65 -4.09 -3.55 -18.17
C ALA A 65 -3.21 -3.90 -16.95
N VAL A 66 -2.36 -4.93 -17.06
CA VAL A 66 -1.39 -5.30 -16.02
C VAL A 66 -0.40 -4.15 -15.75
N ALA A 67 0.08 -3.48 -16.79
CA ALA A 67 0.95 -2.31 -16.64
C ALA A 67 0.23 -1.14 -15.92
N ALA A 68 -1.04 -0.88 -16.26
CA ALA A 68 -1.85 0.13 -15.58
C ALA A 68 -2.08 -0.22 -14.11
N ALA A 69 -2.37 -1.48 -13.79
CA ALA A 69 -2.52 -1.96 -12.42
C ALA A 69 -1.22 -1.79 -11.62
N GLN A 70 -0.07 -2.11 -12.20
CA GLN A 70 1.24 -1.91 -11.58
C GLN A 70 1.55 -0.42 -11.35
N ALA A 71 1.15 0.46 -12.27
CA ALA A 71 1.30 1.90 -12.10
C ALA A 71 0.45 2.43 -10.93
N GLY A 72 -0.80 1.94 -10.79
CA GLY A 72 -1.66 2.23 -9.64
C GLY A 72 -1.02 1.81 -8.32
N LEU A 73 -0.50 0.58 -8.24
CA LEU A 73 0.21 0.10 -7.04
C LEU A 73 1.49 0.89 -6.74
N SER A 74 2.23 1.31 -7.77
CA SER A 74 3.41 2.17 -7.58
C SER A 74 3.02 3.53 -6.99
N SER A 75 1.92 4.14 -7.48
CA SER A 75 1.37 5.37 -6.94
C SER A 75 0.99 5.23 -5.46
N VAL A 76 0.34 4.12 -5.09
CA VAL A 76 0.05 3.80 -3.68
C VAL A 76 1.34 3.70 -2.86
N GLY A 77 2.35 2.99 -3.35
CA GLY A 77 3.63 2.84 -2.66
C GLY A 77 4.33 4.18 -2.40
N ASP A 78 4.32 5.09 -3.38
CA ASP A 78 4.92 6.41 -3.24
C ASP A 78 4.13 7.32 -2.29
N ALA A 79 2.80 7.25 -2.34
CA ALA A 79 1.94 7.96 -1.41
C ALA A 79 2.13 7.48 0.04
N ILE A 80 2.27 6.17 0.26
CA ILE A 80 2.59 5.59 1.58
C ILE A 80 3.96 6.08 2.08
N LYS A 81 4.98 6.17 1.21
CA LYS A 81 6.29 6.74 1.59
C LYS A 81 6.15 8.19 2.05
N ASN A 82 5.35 9.00 1.37
CA ASN A 82 5.10 10.39 1.75
C ASN A 82 4.38 10.50 3.11
N ILE A 83 3.39 9.62 3.36
CA ILE A 83 2.74 9.50 4.67
C ILE A 83 3.77 9.14 5.74
N ALA A 84 4.57 8.10 5.50
CA ALA A 84 5.57 7.63 6.45
C ALA A 84 6.61 8.73 6.77
N LEU A 85 7.09 9.46 5.76
CA LEU A 85 8.03 10.56 5.94
C LEU A 85 7.43 11.70 6.80
N ALA A 86 6.18 12.07 6.56
CA ALA A 86 5.50 13.08 7.37
C ALA A 86 5.38 12.62 8.83
N LEU A 87 5.00 11.37 9.07
CA LEU A 87 4.87 10.82 10.43
C LEU A 87 6.22 10.77 11.16
N VAL A 88 7.29 10.31 10.50
CA VAL A 88 8.64 10.27 11.09
C VAL A 88 9.18 11.67 11.39
N THR A 89 8.76 12.69 10.65
CA THR A 89 9.10 14.09 10.92
C THR A 89 8.14 14.77 11.91
N GLY A 90 7.21 14.02 12.52
CA GLY A 90 6.25 14.53 13.50
C GLY A 90 5.15 15.42 12.91
N LYS A 91 4.94 15.36 11.60
CA LYS A 91 3.85 16.03 10.89
C LYS A 91 2.65 15.10 10.74
N ALA A 92 1.47 15.69 10.60
CA ALA A 92 0.28 14.92 10.23
C ALA A 92 0.45 14.32 8.82
N ALA A 93 -0.10 13.12 8.60
CA ALA A 93 -0.13 12.50 7.29
C ALA A 93 -0.81 13.43 6.25
N PRO A 94 -0.15 13.77 5.13
CA PRO A 94 -0.68 14.71 4.15
C PRO A 94 -1.99 14.21 3.51
N GLY A 95 -2.97 15.09 3.36
CA GLY A 95 -4.30 14.73 2.82
C GLY A 95 -4.26 14.37 1.33
N ASP A 96 -3.38 15.01 0.57
CA ASP A 96 -3.05 14.67 -0.82
C ASP A 96 -2.46 13.26 -0.94
N ALA A 97 -1.54 12.87 -0.04
CA ALA A 97 -0.98 11.52 -0.02
C ALA A 97 -2.06 10.47 0.31
N ARG A 98 -2.97 10.74 1.26
CA ARG A 98 -4.12 9.86 1.53
C ARG A 98 -5.04 9.71 0.30
N THR A 99 -5.29 10.81 -0.41
CA THR A 99 -6.08 10.81 -1.64
C THR A 99 -5.39 10.00 -2.73
N ALA A 100 -4.07 10.13 -2.89
CA ALA A 100 -3.28 9.38 -3.85
C ALA A 100 -3.29 7.86 -3.56
N VAL A 101 -3.29 7.44 -2.30
CA VAL A 101 -3.50 6.02 -1.93
C VAL A 101 -4.86 5.54 -2.43
N SER A 102 -5.94 6.26 -2.14
CA SER A 102 -7.28 5.87 -2.57
C SER A 102 -7.41 5.81 -4.09
N GLN A 103 -6.87 6.81 -4.79
CA GLN A 103 -6.87 6.86 -6.25
C GLN A 103 -6.08 5.69 -6.84
N GLY A 104 -4.85 5.44 -6.39
CA GLY A 104 -4.02 4.36 -6.92
C GLY A 104 -4.62 2.97 -6.69
N LEU A 105 -5.30 2.75 -5.56
CA LEU A 105 -6.05 1.50 -5.31
C LEU A 105 -7.22 1.35 -6.30
N ASN A 106 -7.96 2.43 -6.57
CA ASN A 106 -9.06 2.42 -7.52
C ASN A 106 -8.60 2.27 -8.97
N ASP A 107 -7.47 2.88 -9.35
CA ASP A 107 -6.84 2.71 -10.66
C ASP A 107 -6.41 1.25 -10.84
N THR A 108 -5.81 0.66 -9.81
CA THR A 108 -5.42 -0.77 -9.82
C THR A 108 -6.64 -1.66 -10.02
N ARG A 109 -7.72 -1.40 -9.27
CA ARG A 109 -8.97 -2.16 -9.37
C ARG A 109 -9.58 -2.06 -10.77
N SER A 110 -9.73 -0.84 -11.27
CA SER A 110 -10.32 -0.56 -12.58
C SER A 110 -9.52 -1.22 -13.70
N ALA A 111 -8.19 -1.21 -13.60
CA ALA A 111 -7.32 -1.88 -14.56
C ALA A 111 -7.52 -3.41 -14.54
N LEU A 112 -7.62 -4.04 -13.37
CA LEU A 112 -7.88 -5.47 -13.25
C LEU A 112 -9.27 -5.87 -13.72
N GLU A 113 -10.30 -5.08 -13.40
CA GLU A 113 -11.68 -5.28 -13.88
C GLU A 113 -11.80 -5.12 -15.41
N GLY A 114 -10.91 -4.33 -16.02
CA GLY A 114 -10.85 -4.17 -17.48
C GLY A 114 -10.24 -5.35 -18.24
N ILE A 115 -9.66 -6.34 -17.56
CA ILE A 115 -9.08 -7.53 -18.22
C ILE A 115 -10.20 -8.47 -18.65
N ASN A 116 -10.49 -8.48 -19.94
CA ASN A 116 -11.45 -9.40 -20.56
C ASN A 116 -10.72 -10.52 -21.33
N ASP A 117 -9.98 -11.35 -20.59
CA ASP A 117 -9.20 -12.45 -21.15
C ASP A 117 -9.49 -13.77 -20.39
N PRO A 118 -10.13 -14.75 -21.05
CA PRO A 118 -10.55 -15.99 -20.41
C PRO A 118 -9.36 -16.89 -20.01
N THR A 119 -8.17 -16.64 -20.55
CA THR A 119 -6.97 -17.44 -20.25
C THR A 119 -6.34 -17.10 -18.90
N VAL A 120 -6.68 -15.93 -18.34
CA VAL A 120 -6.10 -15.41 -17.09
C VAL A 120 -7.13 -15.19 -15.99
N THR A 121 -8.39 -15.62 -16.17
CA THR A 121 -9.50 -15.34 -15.24
C THR A 121 -9.17 -15.66 -13.78
N ASP A 122 -8.58 -16.83 -13.51
CA ASP A 122 -8.22 -17.22 -12.13
C ASP A 122 -7.13 -16.32 -11.53
N SER A 123 -6.15 -15.91 -12.35
CA SER A 123 -5.06 -15.03 -11.90
C SER A 123 -5.55 -13.61 -11.64
N VAL A 124 -6.47 -13.11 -12.48
CA VAL A 124 -7.13 -11.81 -12.29
C VAL A 124 -7.98 -11.85 -11.02
N ALA A 125 -8.81 -12.88 -10.82
CA ALA A 125 -9.64 -13.03 -9.64
C ALA A 125 -8.82 -13.11 -8.34
N ALA A 126 -7.69 -13.82 -8.38
CA ALA A 126 -6.75 -13.87 -7.25
C ALA A 126 -6.15 -12.49 -6.94
N ALA A 127 -5.72 -11.75 -7.97
CA ALA A 127 -5.20 -10.40 -7.80
C ALA A 127 -6.26 -9.42 -7.25
N GLN A 128 -7.50 -9.51 -7.73
CA GLN A 128 -8.63 -8.71 -7.24
C GLN A 128 -8.95 -9.02 -5.77
N THR A 129 -8.91 -10.29 -5.38
CA THR A 129 -9.14 -10.70 -3.98
C THR A 129 -8.09 -10.11 -3.06
N LEU A 130 -6.80 -10.20 -3.44
CA LEU A 130 -5.71 -9.64 -2.64
C LEU A 130 -5.78 -8.10 -2.57
N LEU A 131 -6.16 -7.45 -3.67
CA LEU A 131 -6.38 -6.01 -3.69
C LEU A 131 -7.50 -5.61 -2.73
N GLN A 132 -8.62 -6.34 -2.74
CA GLN A 132 -9.74 -6.07 -1.85
C GLN A 132 -9.35 -6.27 -0.38
N ASN A 133 -8.60 -7.32 -0.05
CA ASN A 133 -8.07 -7.51 1.30
C ASN A 133 -7.18 -6.33 1.73
N ALA A 134 -6.31 -5.84 0.85
CA ALA A 134 -5.46 -4.69 1.13
C ALA A 134 -6.27 -3.39 1.34
N ILE A 135 -7.38 -3.22 0.61
CA ILE A 135 -8.32 -2.11 0.82
C ILE A 135 -8.99 -2.23 2.20
N ASP A 136 -9.43 -3.43 2.58
CA ASP A 136 -10.08 -3.68 3.86
C ASP A 136 -9.11 -3.45 5.03
N ASP A 137 -7.86 -3.88 4.91
CA ASP A 137 -6.80 -3.58 5.88
C ASP A 137 -6.54 -2.07 5.98
N GLY A 138 -6.60 -1.33 4.86
CA GLY A 138 -6.54 0.13 4.86
C GLY A 138 -7.69 0.79 5.61
N ASN A 139 -8.89 0.24 5.51
CA ASN A 139 -10.03 0.70 6.29
C ASN A 139 -9.88 0.38 7.78
N ALA A 140 -9.28 -0.76 8.13
CA ALA A 140 -8.95 -1.11 9.51
C ALA A 140 -7.95 -0.11 10.13
N VAL A 141 -6.94 0.33 9.37
CA VAL A 141 -6.03 1.41 9.81
C VAL A 141 -6.81 2.67 10.18
N ILE A 142 -7.81 3.07 9.38
CA ILE A 142 -8.62 4.26 9.68
C ILE A 142 -9.44 4.07 10.96
N ALA A 143 -9.96 2.86 11.19
CA ALA A 143 -10.75 2.55 12.38
C ALA A 143 -9.91 2.51 13.67
N ASP A 144 -8.73 1.90 13.60
CA ASP A 144 -7.93 1.50 14.76
C ASP A 144 -6.77 2.47 15.06
N CYS A 145 -6.36 3.30 14.10
CA CYS A 145 -5.34 4.33 14.28
C CYS A 145 -5.96 5.71 14.53
N LYS A 146 -6.24 6.01 15.81
CA LYS A 146 -6.73 7.33 16.27
C LYS A 146 -5.64 8.19 16.89
#